data_AF-A1SZ83-F1
#
_entry.id   AF-A1SZ83-F1
#
_cell.length_a   1.000
_cell.length_b   1.000
_cell.length_c   1.000
_cell.angle_alpha   90.00
_cell.angle_beta   90.00
_cell.angle_gamma   90.00
#
_symmetry.space_group_name_H-M   'P 1'
#
loop_
_entity.id
_entity.type
_entity.pdbx_description
1 polymer ?
#
loop_
_entity_poly.entity_id
_entity_poly.type
_entity_poly.pdbx_seq_one_letter_code
_entity_poly.pdbx_strand_id
1 'polypeptide(L)'
;MKKETSSKYKYTKQILKLAHQDGMSYADIAVKAGISANSKNQVNKWITGKSLATQRQMQFFINAYSSALKRKMEHLFYSNINRIEITEKLLTTIKHLQIDAEINIPSDISDKNSSLKKCNLAILTTEQKDYLLNGILPNELSRRISDSIIQAIKSNEISRSSSGLQFRPNFFKLNGEVVFKHTIYLRETISHNKTPKIAHKRLLLLQADNLFHLIYQDRIEGFKNQPICSSNEDSMWDSSATTFIELNYVLQLIDQFTTTLLIEEYRRYLGDSITIPFIARQALLKQGFPIPDVIDLSAKSEIIKEPQKG
;
A
#
# COMPACT_ATOMS: atom_id res chain seq x y z
N MET A 1 -12.08 42.06 -11.93
CA MET A 1 -12.46 40.63 -12.09
C MET A 1 -11.26 39.75 -11.76
N LYS A 2 -11.33 38.94 -10.70
CA LYS A 2 -10.29 37.93 -10.42
C LYS A 2 -10.40 36.85 -11.52
N LYS A 3 -9.34 36.63 -12.30
CA LYS A 3 -9.22 35.45 -13.18
C LYS A 3 -9.39 34.22 -12.30
N GLU A 4 -10.51 33.52 -12.39
CA GLU A 4 -10.61 32.16 -11.87
C GLU A 4 -9.50 31.35 -12.54
N THR A 5 -8.47 31.03 -11.77
CA THR A 5 -7.40 30.15 -12.21
C THR A 5 -8.05 28.85 -12.64
N SER A 6 -7.92 28.50 -13.93
CA SER A 6 -8.47 27.27 -14.49
C SER A 6 -7.77 26.06 -13.85
N SER A 7 -8.27 25.63 -12.70
CA SER A 7 -7.68 24.53 -11.94
C SER A 7 -7.63 23.28 -12.81
N LYS A 8 -6.48 22.61 -12.82
CA LYS A 8 -6.28 21.37 -13.56
C LYS A 8 -6.94 20.22 -12.79
N TYR A 9 -7.60 19.31 -13.52
CA TYR A 9 -8.23 18.15 -12.90
C TYR A 9 -7.23 16.99 -12.79
N LYS A 10 -6.90 16.59 -11.55
CA LYS A 10 -5.83 15.62 -11.30
C LYS A 10 -6.08 14.23 -11.90
N TYR A 11 -7.33 13.79 -12.00
CA TYR A 11 -7.68 12.50 -12.58
C TYR A 11 -8.03 12.54 -14.08
N THR A 12 -7.48 13.52 -14.81
CA THR A 12 -7.73 13.67 -16.26
C THR A 12 -7.42 12.36 -17.01
N LYS A 13 -6.25 11.76 -16.76
CA LYS A 13 -5.82 10.51 -17.41
C LYS A 13 -6.81 9.39 -17.15
N GLN A 14 -7.13 9.13 -15.89
CA GLN A 14 -7.95 7.99 -15.47
C GLN A 14 -9.38 8.10 -15.99
N ILE A 15 -9.97 9.30 -15.91
CA ILE A 15 -11.36 9.49 -16.32
C ILE A 15 -11.52 9.44 -17.85
N LEU A 16 -10.52 9.91 -18.61
CA LEU A 16 -10.54 9.81 -20.07
C LEU A 16 -10.24 8.39 -20.55
N LYS A 17 -9.42 7.62 -19.83
CA LYS A 17 -9.27 6.18 -20.10
C LYS A 17 -10.60 5.45 -19.94
N LEU A 18 -11.43 5.80 -18.95
CA LEU A 18 -12.78 5.25 -18.80
C LEU A 18 -13.66 5.61 -19.99
N ALA A 19 -13.70 6.89 -20.37
CA ALA A 19 -14.49 7.32 -21.53
C ALA A 19 -14.06 6.61 -22.84
N HIS A 20 -12.76 6.41 -23.02
CA HIS A 20 -12.23 5.71 -24.18
C HIS A 20 -12.54 4.20 -24.16
N GLN A 21 -12.51 3.56 -22.98
CA GLN A 21 -12.96 2.17 -22.79
C GLN A 21 -14.44 1.99 -23.12
N ASP A 22 -15.26 3.01 -22.84
CA ASP A 22 -16.68 3.04 -23.18
C ASP A 22 -16.94 3.41 -24.66
N GLY A 23 -15.91 3.38 -25.51
CA GLY A 23 -16.00 3.51 -26.96
C GLY A 23 -15.87 4.94 -27.49
N MET A 24 -15.60 5.93 -26.64
CA MET A 24 -15.48 7.32 -27.08
C MET A 24 -14.19 7.55 -27.87
N SER A 25 -14.29 8.13 -29.07
CA SER A 25 -13.12 8.48 -29.87
C SER A 25 -12.41 9.73 -29.34
N TYR A 26 -11.17 9.97 -29.77
CA TYR A 26 -10.44 11.19 -29.38
C TYR A 26 -11.12 12.47 -29.90
N ALA A 27 -11.84 12.39 -31.02
CA ALA A 27 -12.62 13.52 -31.54
C ALA A 27 -13.81 13.83 -30.62
N ASP A 28 -14.53 12.79 -30.20
CA ASP A 28 -15.68 12.93 -29.31
C ASP A 28 -15.25 13.49 -27.95
N ILE A 29 -14.12 13.00 -27.42
CA ILE A 29 -13.56 13.51 -26.16
C ILE A 29 -13.22 15.00 -26.30
N ALA A 30 -12.63 15.42 -27.42
CA ALA A 30 -12.30 16.82 -27.67
C ALA A 30 -13.56 17.71 -27.70
N VAL A 31 -14.61 17.28 -28.41
CA VAL A 31 -15.88 18.01 -28.50
C VAL A 31 -16.56 18.08 -27.13
N LYS A 32 -16.62 16.98 -26.38
CA LYS A 32 -17.19 16.94 -25.02
C LYS A 32 -16.38 17.77 -24.01
N ALA A 33 -15.09 17.93 -24.23
CA ALA A 33 -14.22 18.83 -23.47
C ALA A 33 -14.37 20.31 -23.86
N GLY A 34 -15.19 20.63 -24.87
CA GLY A 34 -15.40 22.00 -25.33
C GLY A 34 -14.23 22.56 -26.16
N ILE A 35 -13.47 21.70 -26.82
CA ILE A 35 -12.41 22.09 -27.76
C ILE A 35 -12.71 21.52 -29.17
N SER A 36 -11.94 21.94 -30.16
CA SER A 36 -12.12 21.49 -31.56
C SER A 36 -11.93 19.97 -31.69
N ALA A 37 -12.78 19.30 -32.47
CA ALA A 37 -12.67 17.87 -32.79
C ALA A 37 -11.29 17.49 -33.40
N ASN A 38 -10.59 18.47 -34.00
CA ASN A 38 -9.26 18.28 -34.57
C ASN A 38 -8.14 18.26 -33.52
N SER A 39 -8.43 18.63 -32.27
CA SER A 39 -7.46 18.64 -31.17
C SER A 39 -7.15 17.24 -30.60
N LYS A 40 -7.16 16.20 -31.44
CA LYS A 40 -6.89 14.81 -31.05
C LYS A 40 -5.52 14.63 -30.38
N ASN A 41 -4.52 15.39 -30.81
CA ASN A 41 -3.19 15.38 -30.21
C ASN A 41 -3.19 15.87 -28.75
N GLN A 42 -4.02 16.85 -28.43
CA GLN A 42 -4.17 17.34 -27.06
C GLN A 42 -4.85 16.28 -26.18
N VAL A 43 -5.91 15.64 -26.70
CA VAL A 43 -6.58 14.53 -26.02
C VAL A 43 -5.63 13.36 -25.78
N ASN A 44 -4.79 13.01 -26.76
CA ASN A 44 -3.80 11.97 -26.60
C ASN A 44 -2.79 12.30 -25.48
N LYS A 45 -2.35 13.56 -25.36
CA LYS A 45 -1.50 14.01 -24.23
C LYS A 45 -2.22 13.85 -22.88
N TRP A 46 -3.52 14.11 -22.83
CA TRP A 46 -4.32 13.91 -21.62
C TRP A 46 -4.47 12.43 -21.25
N ILE A 47 -4.82 11.57 -22.20
CA ILE A 47 -5.00 10.12 -22.00
C ILE A 47 -3.69 9.42 -21.64
N THR A 48 -2.57 9.90 -22.19
CA THR A 48 -1.23 9.39 -21.85
C THR A 48 -0.69 9.97 -20.54
N GLY A 49 -1.32 11.01 -19.98
CA GLY A 49 -0.90 11.67 -18.75
C GLY A 49 0.24 12.68 -18.93
N LYS A 50 0.60 13.04 -20.17
CA LYS A 50 1.62 14.06 -20.48
C LYS A 50 1.15 15.48 -20.14
N SER A 51 -0.15 15.71 -20.02
CA SER A 51 -0.71 16.97 -19.55
C SER A 51 -2.06 16.74 -18.86
N LEU A 52 -2.50 17.71 -18.06
CA LEU A 52 -3.83 17.71 -17.45
C LEU A 52 -4.76 18.68 -18.17
N ALA A 53 -6.04 18.34 -18.22
CA ALA A 53 -7.10 19.22 -18.67
C ALA A 53 -7.59 20.10 -17.52
N THR A 54 -8.23 21.22 -17.85
CA THR A 54 -8.88 22.06 -16.84
C THR A 54 -10.15 21.40 -16.31
N GLN A 55 -10.56 21.75 -15.10
CA GLN A 55 -11.79 21.24 -14.50
C GLN A 55 -13.03 21.53 -15.38
N ARG A 56 -13.08 22.70 -16.01
CA ARG A 56 -14.12 23.06 -16.98
C ARG A 56 -14.17 22.08 -18.16
N GLN A 57 -13.02 21.77 -18.77
CA GLN A 57 -12.92 20.80 -19.86
C GLN A 57 -13.30 19.39 -19.40
N MET A 58 -13.09 19.07 -18.12
CA MET A 58 -13.37 17.75 -17.56
C MET A 58 -14.80 17.59 -17.03
N GLN A 59 -15.61 18.65 -16.98
CA GLN A 59 -16.90 18.64 -16.28
C GLN A 59 -17.85 17.55 -16.79
N PHE A 60 -17.96 17.39 -18.11
CA PHE A 60 -18.77 16.32 -18.71
C PHE A 60 -18.33 14.94 -18.21
N PHE A 61 -17.03 14.66 -18.24
CA PHE A 61 -16.48 13.37 -17.84
C PHE A 61 -16.58 13.14 -16.33
N ILE A 62 -16.39 14.18 -15.52
CA ILE A 62 -16.57 14.11 -14.06
C ILE A 62 -17.98 13.66 -13.73
N ASN A 63 -18.98 14.26 -14.38
CA ASN A 63 -20.38 13.91 -14.15
C ASN A 63 -20.68 12.47 -14.61
N ALA A 64 -20.13 12.05 -15.75
CA ALA A 64 -20.41 10.72 -16.32
C ALA A 64 -19.65 9.58 -15.63
N TYR A 65 -18.39 9.78 -15.25
CA TYR A 65 -17.47 8.69 -14.91
C TYR A 65 -16.89 8.75 -13.49
N SER A 66 -17.18 9.78 -12.70
CA SER A 66 -16.61 9.91 -11.34
C SER A 66 -16.96 8.72 -10.43
N SER A 67 -18.17 8.18 -10.53
CA SER A 67 -18.60 7.01 -9.75
C SER A 67 -17.85 5.74 -10.16
N ALA A 68 -17.61 5.54 -11.46
CA ALA A 68 -16.80 4.44 -11.97
C ALA A 68 -15.33 4.59 -11.58
N LEU A 69 -14.80 5.82 -11.63
CA LEU A 69 -13.44 6.12 -11.21
C LEU A 69 -13.24 5.84 -9.71
N LYS A 70 -14.15 6.30 -8.85
CA LYS A 70 -14.10 6.01 -7.40
C LYS A 70 -14.04 4.52 -7.14
N ARG A 71 -14.87 3.72 -7.81
CA ARG A 71 -14.84 2.25 -7.69
C ARG A 71 -13.51 1.60 -8.06
N LYS A 72 -12.73 2.21 -8.97
CA LYS A 72 -11.39 1.71 -9.35
C LYS A 72 -10.28 2.22 -8.42
N MET A 73 -10.51 3.35 -7.75
CA MET A 73 -9.49 4.05 -6.94
C MET A 73 -9.61 3.78 -5.45
N GLU A 74 -10.81 3.52 -4.93
CA GLU A 74 -11.06 3.33 -3.49
C GLU A 74 -10.94 1.85 -3.12
N HIS A 75 -9.97 1.52 -2.26
CA HIS A 75 -9.71 0.15 -1.80
C HIS A 75 -9.90 0.05 -0.29
N LEU A 76 -10.70 -0.92 0.15
CA LEU A 76 -10.90 -1.24 1.55
C LEU A 76 -9.97 -2.38 1.95
N PHE A 77 -9.24 -2.18 3.04
CA PHE A 77 -8.36 -3.18 3.62
C PHE A 77 -8.77 -3.50 5.05
N TYR A 78 -8.39 -4.70 5.47
CA TYR A 78 -8.69 -5.29 6.75
C TYR A 78 -7.37 -5.57 7.48
N SER A 79 -7.30 -5.26 8.78
CA SER A 79 -6.16 -5.59 9.62
C SER A 79 -6.60 -6.24 10.94
N ASN A 80 -6.01 -7.40 11.25
CA ASN A 80 -6.09 -8.11 12.52
C ASN A 80 -5.13 -7.56 13.57
N ILE A 81 -4.26 -6.61 13.20
CA ILE A 81 -3.38 -5.97 14.17
C ILE A 81 -4.29 -5.24 15.16
N ASN A 82 -4.40 -5.84 16.35
CA ASN A 82 -5.10 -5.25 17.48
C ASN A 82 -4.41 -3.91 17.73
N ARG A 83 -5.14 -2.82 17.48
CA ARG A 83 -4.82 -1.58 18.18
C ARG A 83 -5.10 -1.88 19.64
N ILE A 84 -4.05 -2.16 20.40
CA ILE A 84 -4.14 -2.19 21.85
C ILE A 84 -4.50 -0.77 22.25
N GLU A 85 -5.78 -0.55 22.56
CA GLU A 85 -6.18 0.69 23.21
C GLU A 85 -5.55 0.65 24.59
N ILE A 86 -4.52 1.47 24.77
CA ILE A 86 -3.83 1.56 26.04
C ILE A 86 -4.73 2.33 26.98
N THR A 87 -5.44 1.57 27.80
CA THR A 87 -6.25 2.11 28.89
C THR A 87 -5.33 2.57 30.03
N GLU A 88 -5.76 3.55 30.82
CA GLU A 88 -5.06 3.98 32.04
C GLU A 88 -4.74 2.80 32.98
N LYS A 89 -5.61 1.79 32.98
CA LYS A 89 -5.42 0.53 33.72
C LYS A 89 -4.25 -0.31 33.18
N LEU A 90 -4.04 -0.36 31.86
CA LEU A 90 -2.89 -1.06 31.27
C LEU A 90 -1.58 -0.32 31.56
N LEU A 91 -1.57 1.02 31.49
CA LEU A 91 -0.40 1.83 31.85
C LEU A 91 0.00 1.67 33.31
N THR A 92 -0.97 1.63 34.23
CA THR A 92 -0.70 1.38 35.65
C THR A 92 -0.16 -0.04 35.88
N THR A 93 -0.69 -1.05 35.19
CA THR A 93 -0.17 -2.42 35.27
C THR A 93 1.26 -2.52 34.74
N ILE A 94 1.58 -1.91 33.60
CA ILE A 94 2.95 -1.91 33.04
C ILE A 94 3.94 -1.24 34.00
N LYS A 95 3.56 -0.12 34.61
CA LYS A 95 4.38 0.57 35.63
C LYS A 95 4.59 -0.29 36.88
N HIS A 96 3.56 -1.03 37.32
CA HIS A 96 3.65 -1.90 38.49
C HIS A 96 4.51 -3.15 38.26
N LEU A 97 4.58 -3.64 37.02
CA LEU A 97 5.35 -4.84 36.65
C LEU A 97 6.85 -4.59 36.47
N GLN A 98 7.35 -3.36 36.69
CA GLN A 98 8.76 -2.99 36.52
C GLN A 98 9.35 -3.42 35.15
N ILE A 99 8.51 -3.45 34.11
CA ILE A 99 8.99 -3.68 32.76
C ILE A 99 9.66 -2.37 32.33
N ASP A 100 11.00 -2.33 32.40
CA ASP A 100 11.86 -1.24 31.93
C ASP A 100 11.83 -1.14 30.39
N ALA A 101 10.65 -0.93 29.81
CA ALA A 101 10.52 -0.41 28.47
C ALA A 101 10.46 1.11 28.61
N GLU A 102 11.49 1.82 28.11
CA GLU A 102 11.43 3.27 27.92
C GLU A 102 10.30 3.61 26.95
N ILE A 103 9.09 3.78 27.47
CA ILE A 103 7.94 4.25 26.70
C ILE A 103 8.10 5.77 26.56
N ASN A 104 8.72 6.20 25.47
CA ASN A 104 8.85 7.60 25.16
C ASN A 104 7.56 8.12 24.51
N ILE A 105 6.75 8.83 25.29
CA ILE A 105 5.54 9.49 24.80
C ILE A 105 5.97 10.84 24.19
N PRO A 106 5.74 11.11 22.89
CA PRO A 106 6.09 12.40 22.29
C PRO A 106 5.43 13.56 23.04
N SER A 107 6.21 14.58 23.38
CA SER A 107 5.81 15.75 24.17
C SER A 107 4.70 16.61 23.52
N ASP A 108 4.43 16.41 22.23
CA ASP A 108 3.56 17.28 21.44
C ASP A 108 2.06 16.91 21.52
N ILE A 109 1.68 15.98 22.42
CA ILE A 109 0.27 15.63 22.73
C ILE A 109 -0.19 16.29 24.05
N SER A 110 0.45 17.40 24.42
CA SER A 110 0.20 18.12 25.68
C SER A 110 -0.91 19.18 25.60
N ASP A 111 -2.00 18.92 24.88
CA ASP A 111 -3.23 19.69 25.12
C ASP A 111 -3.92 19.20 26.40
N LYS A 112 -3.94 20.10 27.38
CA LYS A 112 -4.65 19.97 28.65
C LYS A 112 -6.14 20.15 28.37
N ASN A 113 -6.96 19.24 28.88
CA ASN A 113 -8.43 19.24 28.86
C ASN A 113 -9.09 18.51 27.67
N SER A 114 -9.19 17.19 27.76
CA SER A 114 -10.47 16.47 27.60
C SER A 114 -10.25 14.98 27.81
N SER A 115 -11.15 14.38 28.58
CA SER A 115 -11.22 12.96 28.91
C SER A 115 -11.36 12.13 27.63
N LEU A 116 -10.59 11.04 27.52
CA LEU A 116 -10.35 10.16 26.36
C LEU A 116 -9.26 10.65 25.38
N LYS A 117 -8.00 10.61 25.84
CA LYS A 117 -6.83 10.70 24.94
C LYS A 117 -6.58 9.34 24.29
N LYS A 118 -6.86 9.23 22.99
CA LYS A 118 -6.38 8.13 22.13
C LYS A 118 -4.85 8.24 22.00
N CYS A 119 -4.11 7.53 22.83
CA CYS A 119 -2.67 7.42 22.68
C CYS A 119 -2.33 6.30 21.69
N ASN A 120 -1.88 6.67 20.49
CA ASN A 120 -1.14 5.76 19.62
C ASN A 120 0.27 5.62 20.21
N LEU A 121 0.53 4.60 21.01
CA LEU A 121 1.89 4.35 21.50
C LEU A 121 2.72 3.74 20.38
N ALA A 122 3.81 4.41 20.01
CA ALA A 122 4.96 3.76 19.43
C ALA A 122 5.92 3.43 20.57
N ILE A 123 6.25 2.15 20.75
CA ILE A 123 7.37 1.74 21.60
C ILE A 123 8.59 1.78 20.68
N LEU A 124 9.59 2.61 20.99
CA LEU A 124 10.84 2.69 20.22
C LEU A 124 12.02 2.73 21.17
N THR A 125 13.04 1.92 20.86
CA THR A 125 14.37 2.07 21.43
C THR A 125 15.04 3.33 20.86
N THR A 126 16.03 3.86 21.59
CA THR A 126 16.67 5.17 21.37
C THR A 126 17.32 5.33 19.99
N GLU A 127 17.57 4.24 19.25
CA GLU A 127 18.14 4.22 17.88
C GLU A 127 17.11 4.46 16.76
N GLN A 128 15.80 4.44 17.02
CA GLN A 128 14.77 4.38 15.97
C GLN A 128 13.97 5.70 15.77
N LYS A 129 14.56 6.85 16.12
CA LYS A 129 13.91 8.18 16.07
C LYS A 129 13.35 8.59 14.69
N ASP A 130 13.88 8.05 13.59
CA ASP A 130 13.47 8.46 12.24
C ASP A 130 12.20 7.77 11.73
N TYR A 131 11.70 6.73 12.42
CA TYR A 131 10.52 5.96 12.00
C TYR A 131 9.17 6.59 12.39
N LEU A 132 9.19 7.71 13.13
CA LEU A 132 8.02 8.23 13.86
C LEU A 132 7.14 9.23 13.10
N LEU A 133 7.48 9.68 11.89
CA LEU A 133 6.67 10.72 11.24
C LEU A 133 5.28 10.24 10.76
N ASN A 134 5.04 8.92 10.66
CA ASN A 134 3.84 8.38 10.00
C ASN A 134 3.03 7.34 10.79
N GLY A 135 3.26 7.15 12.09
CA GLY A 135 2.35 6.39 12.95
C GLY A 135 2.16 4.91 12.61
N ILE A 136 3.17 4.26 12.01
CA ILE A 136 3.16 2.82 11.70
C ILE A 136 4.38 2.18 12.38
N LEU A 137 4.14 1.28 13.34
CA LEU A 137 5.20 0.47 13.93
C LEU A 137 5.63 -0.63 12.92
N PRO A 138 6.92 -0.95 12.81
CA PRO A 138 7.39 -2.10 12.03
C PRO A 138 6.70 -3.40 12.48
N ASN A 139 6.37 -4.27 11.51
CA ASN A 139 5.62 -5.52 11.70
C ASN A 139 6.23 -6.41 12.80
N GLU A 140 7.55 -6.50 12.87
CA GLU A 140 8.24 -7.39 13.81
C GLU A 140 8.16 -6.88 15.25
N LEU A 141 8.28 -5.57 15.46
CA LEU A 141 8.20 -4.96 16.79
C LEU A 141 6.77 -5.01 17.33
N SER A 142 5.78 -4.69 16.49
CA SER A 142 4.35 -4.80 16.82
C SER A 142 3.97 -6.22 17.22
N ARG A 143 4.54 -7.21 16.52
CA ARG A 143 4.35 -8.63 16.79
C ARG A 143 5.03 -9.05 18.10
N ARG A 144 6.29 -8.65 18.35
CA ARG A 144 7.00 -8.96 19.61
C ARG A 144 6.32 -8.35 20.84
N ILE A 145 5.81 -7.13 20.72
CA ILE A 145 5.03 -6.47 21.77
C ILE A 145 3.70 -7.21 22.00
N SER A 146 3.00 -7.55 20.91
CA SER A 146 1.76 -8.34 21.00
C SER A 146 2.00 -9.72 21.64
N ASP A 147 3.05 -10.43 21.22
CA ASP A 147 3.40 -11.76 21.73
C ASP A 147 3.82 -11.71 23.21
N SER A 148 4.56 -10.68 23.62
CA SER A 148 4.95 -10.46 25.02
C SER A 148 3.74 -10.14 25.90
N ILE A 149 2.81 -9.31 25.42
CA ILE A 149 1.56 -9.01 26.11
C ILE A 149 0.67 -10.26 26.19
N ILE A 150 0.59 -11.05 25.11
CA ILE A 150 -0.16 -12.32 25.09
C ILE A 150 0.47 -13.34 26.04
N GLN A 151 1.80 -13.42 26.15
CA GLN A 151 2.48 -14.25 27.13
C GLN A 151 2.20 -13.80 28.57
N ALA A 152 2.25 -12.49 28.85
CA ALA A 152 1.92 -11.93 30.16
C ALA A 152 0.45 -12.17 30.58
N ILE A 153 -0.47 -12.19 29.61
CA ILE A 153 -1.87 -12.57 29.82
C ILE A 153 -1.99 -14.07 30.11
N LYS A 154 -1.22 -14.91 29.40
CA LYS A 154 -1.23 -16.38 29.57
C LYS A 154 -0.56 -16.83 30.88
N SER A 155 0.43 -16.09 31.39
CA SER A 155 1.11 -16.37 32.65
C SER A 155 0.30 -15.97 33.90
N ASN A 156 -0.94 -15.52 33.75
CA ASN A 156 -1.86 -15.13 34.84
C ASN A 156 -1.40 -13.93 35.71
N GLU A 157 -0.37 -13.17 35.31
CA GLU A 157 0.03 -11.95 36.02
C GLU A 157 -0.98 -10.80 35.83
N ILE A 158 -1.78 -10.86 34.77
CA ILE A 158 -2.91 -9.95 34.53
C ILE A 158 -4.18 -10.73 34.83
N SER A 159 -4.81 -10.43 35.97
CA SER A 159 -6.07 -11.04 36.39
C SER A 159 -7.11 -10.99 35.25
N ARG A 160 -7.69 -12.15 34.94
CA ARG A 160 -8.73 -12.37 33.94
C ARG A 160 -10.01 -11.58 34.27
N SER A 161 -10.02 -10.26 34.08
CA SER A 161 -11.25 -9.53 33.76
C SER A 161 -11.43 -9.58 32.25
N SER A 162 -11.72 -10.77 31.72
CA SER A 162 -12.02 -11.03 30.31
C SER A 162 -13.43 -10.53 29.93
N SER A 163 -13.73 -9.28 30.28
CA SER A 163 -14.97 -8.58 29.95
C SER A 163 -14.72 -7.29 29.16
N GLY A 164 -13.58 -7.19 28.46
CA GLY A 164 -13.22 -5.97 27.72
C GLY A 164 -12.40 -6.15 26.43
N LEU A 165 -11.85 -7.34 26.15
CA LEU A 165 -11.18 -7.62 24.88
C LEU A 165 -12.23 -7.94 23.81
N GLN A 166 -12.83 -6.91 23.25
CA GLN A 166 -13.63 -7.06 22.04
C GLN A 166 -12.67 -7.09 20.85
N PHE A 167 -12.56 -8.25 20.19
CA PHE A 167 -11.92 -8.33 18.88
C PHE A 167 -12.68 -7.41 17.93
N ARG A 168 -12.09 -6.27 17.59
CA ARG A 168 -12.64 -5.33 16.62
C ARG A 168 -11.67 -5.26 15.45
N PRO A 169 -12.02 -5.85 14.29
CA PRO A 169 -11.18 -5.74 13.13
C PRO A 169 -11.01 -4.27 12.73
N ASN A 170 -9.79 -3.91 12.36
CA ASN A 170 -9.50 -2.57 11.88
C ASN A 170 -9.71 -2.52 10.37
N PHE A 171 -10.45 -1.51 9.92
CA PHE A 171 -10.63 -1.24 8.49
C PHE A 171 -9.96 0.07 8.15
N PHE A 172 -9.24 0.09 7.03
CA PHE A 172 -8.66 1.31 6.49
C PHE A 172 -8.92 1.39 5.00
N LYS A 173 -9.12 2.62 4.53
CA LYS A 173 -9.38 2.91 3.11
C LYS A 173 -8.17 3.61 2.53
N LEU A 174 -7.71 3.13 1.37
CA LEU A 174 -6.67 3.79 0.59
C LEU A 174 -7.21 4.16 -0.79
N ASN A 175 -6.77 5.31 -1.29
CA ASN A 175 -7.09 5.76 -2.63
C ASN A 175 -5.86 5.56 -3.51
N GLY A 176 -6.00 4.91 -4.65
CA GLY A 176 -4.91 4.78 -5.62
C GLY A 176 -5.24 3.84 -6.77
N GLU A 177 -4.54 4.03 -7.89
CA GLU A 177 -4.60 3.10 -9.01
C GLU A 177 -3.68 1.91 -8.70
N VAL A 178 -4.16 0.68 -8.91
CA VAL A 178 -3.33 -0.52 -8.70
C VAL A 178 -2.25 -0.57 -9.78
N VAL A 179 -0.99 -0.38 -9.40
CA VAL A 179 0.17 -0.47 -10.29
C VAL A 179 0.53 -1.93 -10.54
N PHE A 180 0.62 -2.72 -9.47
CA PHE A 180 0.76 -4.16 -9.57
C PHE A 180 0.17 -4.86 -8.33
N LYS A 181 -0.20 -6.12 -8.53
CA LYS A 181 -0.69 -7.05 -7.49
C LYS A 181 -0.04 -8.40 -7.74
N HIS A 182 0.79 -8.85 -6.82
CA HIS A 182 1.44 -10.16 -6.89
C HIS A 182 0.93 -11.04 -5.76
N THR A 183 0.55 -12.28 -6.07
CA THR A 183 0.10 -13.26 -5.07
C THR A 183 1.07 -14.42 -5.05
N ILE A 184 1.63 -14.68 -3.88
CA ILE A 184 2.54 -15.78 -3.60
C ILE A 184 1.70 -16.99 -3.25
N TYR A 185 1.97 -18.10 -3.92
CA TYR A 185 1.25 -19.35 -3.70
C TYR A 185 2.18 -20.47 -3.29
N LEU A 186 1.78 -21.25 -2.29
CA LEU A 186 2.46 -22.47 -1.90
C LEU A 186 1.66 -23.69 -2.34
N ARG A 187 2.38 -24.80 -2.55
CA ARG A 187 1.78 -26.12 -2.69
C ARG A 187 1.80 -26.77 -1.33
N GLU A 188 0.63 -26.96 -0.71
CA GLU A 188 0.53 -27.68 0.54
C GLU A 188 0.18 -29.14 0.28
N THR A 189 0.82 -30.07 0.99
CA THR A 189 0.47 -31.49 0.92
C THR A 189 -0.62 -31.79 1.94
N ILE A 190 -1.88 -31.80 1.49
CA ILE A 190 -3.04 -32.07 2.35
C ILE A 190 -3.34 -33.58 2.41
N SER A 191 -2.96 -34.34 1.38
CA SER A 191 -2.99 -35.81 1.38
C SER A 191 -2.04 -36.40 0.33
N HIS A 192 -1.83 -37.72 0.34
CA HIS A 192 -0.91 -38.44 -0.57
C HIS A 192 -1.12 -38.15 -2.07
N ASN A 193 -2.27 -37.64 -2.51
CA ASN A 193 -2.59 -37.50 -3.94
C ASN A 193 -2.96 -36.07 -4.41
N LYS A 194 -3.02 -35.05 -3.54
CA LYS A 194 -3.35 -33.67 -3.98
C LYS A 194 -2.54 -32.61 -3.23
N THR A 195 -1.81 -31.81 -4.00
CA THR A 195 -1.11 -30.60 -3.54
C THR A 195 -1.77 -29.35 -4.09
N PRO A 196 -2.89 -28.86 -3.50
CA PRO A 196 -3.51 -27.64 -3.98
C PRO A 196 -2.55 -26.45 -3.85
N LYS A 197 -2.63 -25.56 -4.85
CA LYS A 197 -1.91 -24.29 -4.85
C LYS A 197 -2.73 -23.28 -4.03
N ILE A 198 -2.27 -22.98 -2.82
CA ILE A 198 -2.94 -22.08 -1.87
C ILE A 198 -2.20 -20.74 -1.88
N ALA A 199 -2.94 -19.65 -1.89
CA ALA A 199 -2.35 -18.32 -1.80
C ALA A 199 -1.97 -18.04 -0.33
N HIS A 200 -0.73 -17.63 -0.04
CA HIS A 200 -0.27 -17.38 1.34
C HIS A 200 -0.05 -15.90 1.61
N LYS A 201 0.64 -15.23 0.68
CA LYS A 201 1.02 -13.82 0.82
C LYS A 201 0.65 -13.06 -0.45
N ARG A 202 0.41 -11.77 -0.32
CA ARG A 202 0.09 -10.91 -1.45
C ARG A 202 0.68 -9.53 -1.24
N LEU A 203 1.25 -8.99 -2.31
CA LEU A 203 1.88 -7.67 -2.35
C LEU A 203 1.10 -6.80 -3.34
N LEU A 204 0.69 -5.61 -2.90
CA LEU A 204 -0.01 -4.64 -3.75
C LEU A 204 0.72 -3.31 -3.71
N LEU A 205 0.88 -2.70 -4.88
CA LEU A 205 1.35 -1.33 -5.00
C LEU A 205 0.24 -0.47 -5.60
N LEU A 206 -0.18 0.55 -4.84
CA LEU A 206 -1.12 1.56 -5.32
C LEU A 206 -0.36 2.85 -5.59
N GLN A 207 -0.66 3.50 -6.71
CA GLN A 207 -0.22 4.86 -7.00
C GLN A 207 -1.29 5.86 -6.58
N ALA A 208 -0.92 6.80 -5.72
CA ALA A 208 -1.73 7.92 -5.29
C ALA A 208 -1.03 9.24 -5.66
N ASP A 209 -1.46 9.85 -6.75
CA ASP A 209 -0.83 11.06 -7.31
C ASP A 209 0.67 10.81 -7.62
N ASN A 210 1.59 11.45 -6.90
CA ASN A 210 3.05 11.27 -7.05
C ASN A 210 3.67 10.31 -6.02
N LEU A 211 2.85 9.75 -5.13
CA LEU A 211 3.27 8.88 -4.04
C LEU A 211 2.65 7.50 -4.23
N PHE A 212 3.10 6.57 -3.39
CA PHE A 212 2.66 5.19 -3.43
C PHE A 212 2.17 4.71 -2.06
N HIS A 213 1.35 3.67 -2.11
CA HIS A 213 1.03 2.82 -0.96
C HIS A 213 1.50 1.41 -1.28
N LEU A 214 2.35 0.83 -0.44
CA LEU A 214 2.77 -0.55 -0.53
C LEU A 214 2.04 -1.34 0.55
N ILE A 215 1.24 -2.33 0.13
CA ILE A 215 0.41 -3.14 1.01
C ILE A 215 0.94 -4.57 1.00
N TYR A 216 1.27 -5.07 2.17
CA TYR A 216 1.58 -6.47 2.44
C TYR A 216 0.34 -7.13 2.99
N GLN A 217 0.00 -8.29 2.46
CA GLN A 217 -1.13 -9.07 2.93
C GLN A 217 -0.72 -10.50 3.23
N ASP A 218 -1.14 -11.00 4.38
CA ASP A 218 -1.08 -12.40 4.75
C ASP A 218 -2.48 -13.01 4.68
N ARG A 219 -2.59 -14.24 4.18
CA ARG A 219 -3.88 -14.93 4.16
C ARG A 219 -4.27 -15.30 5.59
N ILE A 220 -5.51 -15.00 5.96
CA ILE A 220 -6.02 -15.33 7.28
C ILE A 220 -6.20 -16.85 7.38
N GLU A 221 -5.52 -17.43 8.37
CA GLU A 221 -5.68 -18.83 8.74
C GLU A 221 -6.79 -18.96 9.79
N GLY A 222 -7.64 -19.95 9.60
CA GLY A 222 -8.68 -20.36 10.54
C GLY A 222 -8.17 -21.40 11.55
N PHE A 223 -9.11 -22.12 12.14
CA PHE A 223 -8.79 -23.17 13.12
C PHE A 223 -7.91 -24.28 12.50
N LYS A 224 -6.91 -24.75 13.25
CA LYS A 224 -5.92 -25.78 12.81
C LYS A 224 -5.11 -25.39 11.55
N ASN A 225 -4.80 -24.11 11.38
CA ASN A 225 -4.03 -23.58 10.24
C ASN A 225 -4.68 -23.87 8.88
N GLN A 226 -5.99 -24.06 8.83
CA GLN A 226 -6.71 -24.19 7.57
C GLN A 226 -7.05 -22.81 7.03
N PRO A 227 -6.80 -22.51 5.74
CA PRO A 227 -7.16 -21.22 5.17
C PRO A 227 -8.65 -20.94 5.35
N ILE A 228 -9.00 -19.70 5.73
CA ILE A 228 -10.40 -19.29 5.69
C ILE A 228 -10.86 -19.26 4.22
N CYS A 229 -12.09 -19.73 3.99
CA CYS A 229 -12.76 -19.65 2.70
C CYS A 229 -13.94 -18.68 2.81
N SER A 230 -13.93 -17.66 1.97
CA SER A 230 -15.02 -16.69 1.82
C SER A 230 -15.34 -16.53 0.35
N SER A 231 -16.61 -16.26 0.02
CA SER A 231 -17.00 -15.89 -1.34
C SER A 231 -16.42 -14.54 -1.77
N ASN A 232 -15.97 -13.72 -0.82
CA ASN A 232 -15.23 -12.50 -1.08
C ASN A 232 -13.73 -12.75 -0.90
N GLU A 233 -13.00 -12.85 -2.01
CA GLU A 233 -11.55 -13.08 -2.01
C GLU A 233 -10.77 -12.06 -1.19
N ASP A 234 -11.18 -10.79 -1.19
CA ASP A 234 -10.45 -9.73 -0.48
C ASP A 234 -10.69 -9.76 1.03
N SER A 235 -11.77 -10.42 1.49
CA SER A 235 -12.04 -10.60 2.93
C SER A 235 -11.14 -11.65 3.61
N MET A 236 -10.35 -12.39 2.84
CA MET A 236 -9.47 -13.46 3.34
C MET A 236 -8.05 -12.97 3.66
N TRP A 237 -7.80 -11.66 3.61
CA TRP A 237 -6.47 -11.07 3.72
C TRP A 237 -6.37 -10.14 4.93
N ASP A 238 -5.37 -10.41 5.78
CA ASP A 238 -4.89 -9.47 6.78
C ASP A 238 -3.85 -8.55 6.14
N SER A 239 -3.95 -7.25 6.37
CA SER A 239 -3.21 -6.24 5.62
C SER A 239 -2.43 -5.30 6.53
N SER A 240 -1.15 -5.07 6.18
CA SER A 240 -0.35 -3.95 6.65
C SER A 240 0.04 -3.07 5.47
N ALA A 241 0.12 -1.76 5.66
CA ALA A 241 0.38 -0.83 4.58
C ALA A 241 1.39 0.24 4.99
N THR A 242 2.38 0.46 4.14
CA THR A 242 3.25 1.64 4.20
C THR A 242 2.73 2.65 3.19
N THR A 243 2.39 3.85 3.64
CA THR A 243 1.60 4.81 2.85
C THR A 243 2.36 6.10 2.58
N PHE A 244 2.02 6.78 1.48
CA PHE A 244 2.58 8.07 1.10
C PHE A 244 4.09 8.04 0.91
N ILE A 245 4.60 6.99 0.25
CA ILE A 245 6.03 6.77 0.03
C ILE A 245 6.45 7.10 -1.40
N GLU A 246 7.69 7.56 -1.55
CA GLU A 246 8.30 7.84 -2.84
C GLU A 246 8.76 6.57 -3.55
N LEU A 247 8.92 6.65 -4.88
CA LEU A 247 9.29 5.52 -5.74
C LEU A 247 10.57 4.81 -5.29
N ASN A 248 11.62 5.56 -4.93
CA ASN A 248 12.89 4.95 -4.49
C ASN A 248 12.71 4.14 -3.21
N TYR A 249 11.88 4.62 -2.28
CA TYR A 249 11.60 3.92 -1.05
C TYR A 249 10.71 2.69 -1.28
N VAL A 250 9.78 2.75 -2.25
CA VAL A 250 9.03 1.56 -2.70
C VAL A 250 9.98 0.45 -3.15
N LEU A 251 10.96 0.77 -4.00
CA LEU A 251 11.92 -0.22 -4.50
C LEU A 251 12.72 -0.85 -3.35
N GLN A 252 13.22 -0.03 -2.42
CA GLN A 252 13.93 -0.51 -1.23
C GLN A 252 13.07 -1.45 -0.37
N LEU A 253 11.82 -1.09 -0.10
CA LEU A 253 10.90 -1.91 0.71
C LEU A 253 10.54 -3.24 0.01
N ILE A 254 10.44 -3.24 -1.31
CA ILE A 254 10.22 -4.47 -2.09
C ILE A 254 11.43 -5.38 -1.98
N ASP A 255 12.65 -4.84 -2.17
CA ASP A 255 13.87 -5.64 -2.11
C ASP A 255 14.12 -6.18 -0.69
N GLN A 256 13.84 -5.38 0.35
CA GLN A 256 13.88 -5.81 1.75
C GLN A 256 12.87 -6.93 2.04
N PHE A 257 11.63 -6.79 1.56
CA PHE A 257 10.62 -7.83 1.71
C PHE A 257 11.06 -9.14 1.04
N THR A 258 11.61 -9.08 -0.16
CA THR A 258 12.06 -10.28 -0.88
C THR A 258 13.30 -10.91 -0.25
N THR A 259 14.19 -10.10 0.34
CA THR A 259 15.33 -10.58 1.12
C THR A 259 14.86 -11.29 2.39
N THR A 260 13.83 -10.75 3.06
CA THR A 260 13.21 -11.37 4.24
C THR A 260 12.59 -12.72 3.89
N LEU A 261 11.81 -12.78 2.79
CA LEU A 261 11.27 -14.05 2.27
C LEU A 261 12.36 -15.08 1.96
N LEU A 262 13.49 -14.63 1.41
CA LEU A 262 14.63 -15.48 1.10
C LEU A 262 15.30 -16.01 2.36
N ILE A 263 15.51 -15.18 3.39
CA ILE A 263 16.26 -15.57 4.59
C ILE A 263 15.40 -16.41 5.54
N GLU A 264 14.21 -15.95 5.87
CA GLU A 264 13.38 -16.55 6.91
C GLU A 264 12.66 -17.81 6.42
N GLU A 265 12.33 -17.85 5.13
CA GLU A 265 11.43 -18.85 4.57
C GLU A 265 11.95 -19.39 3.22
N TYR A 266 13.29 -19.41 3.03
CA TYR A 266 14.03 -19.75 1.80
C TYR A 266 13.38 -20.86 0.96
N ARG A 267 13.10 -22.02 1.57
CA ARG A 267 12.57 -23.18 0.85
C ARG A 267 11.13 -23.01 0.36
N ARG A 268 10.34 -22.17 1.02
CA ARG A 268 8.92 -21.95 0.69
C ARG A 268 8.77 -20.93 -0.43
N TYR A 269 9.56 -19.87 -0.43
CA TYR A 269 9.33 -18.71 -1.30
C TYR A 269 10.47 -18.37 -2.26
N LEU A 270 11.47 -19.24 -2.44
CA LEU A 270 12.64 -18.99 -3.30
C LEU A 270 12.28 -18.38 -4.68
N GLY A 271 11.32 -18.98 -5.38
CA GLY A 271 10.90 -18.49 -6.70
C GLY A 271 10.31 -17.09 -6.65
N ASP A 272 9.45 -16.82 -5.67
CA ASP A 272 8.82 -15.50 -5.51
C ASP A 272 9.81 -14.45 -5.00
N SER A 273 10.75 -14.80 -4.10
CA SER A 273 11.80 -13.89 -3.64
C SER A 273 12.70 -13.40 -4.77
N ILE A 274 12.89 -14.20 -5.82
CA ILE A 274 13.71 -13.81 -6.98
C ILE A 274 12.87 -13.04 -8.01
N THR A 275 11.60 -13.38 -8.19
CA THR A 275 10.78 -12.86 -9.29
C THR A 275 10.03 -11.58 -8.96
N ILE A 276 9.63 -11.36 -7.70
CA ILE A 276 8.91 -10.15 -7.28
C ILE A 276 9.67 -8.85 -7.61
N PRO A 277 10.99 -8.73 -7.37
CA PRO A 277 11.73 -7.52 -7.70
C PRO A 277 11.65 -7.19 -9.20
N PHE A 278 11.73 -8.21 -10.06
CA PHE A 278 11.59 -8.07 -11.51
C PHE A 278 10.16 -7.67 -11.91
N ILE A 279 9.15 -8.35 -11.37
CA ILE A 279 7.73 -8.08 -11.68
C ILE A 279 7.36 -6.65 -11.30
N ALA A 280 7.78 -6.20 -10.11
CA ALA A 280 7.51 -4.84 -9.63
C ALA A 280 8.15 -3.78 -10.53
N ARG A 281 9.44 -3.92 -10.84
CA ARG A 281 10.16 -3.01 -11.75
C ARG A 281 9.56 -3.02 -13.16
N GLN A 282 9.22 -4.19 -13.69
CA GLN A 282 8.56 -4.31 -14.99
C GLN A 282 7.21 -3.57 -15.01
N ALA A 283 6.40 -3.72 -13.96
CA ALA A 283 5.11 -3.05 -13.87
C ALA A 283 5.27 -1.52 -13.81
N LEU A 284 6.22 -1.03 -13.02
CA LEU A 284 6.51 0.40 -12.92
C LEU A 284 7.05 0.98 -14.24
N LEU A 285 7.97 0.28 -14.91
CA LEU A 285 8.47 0.67 -16.24
C LEU A 285 7.34 0.76 -17.28
N LYS A 286 6.43 -0.23 -17.31
CA LYS A 286 5.26 -0.22 -18.20
C LYS A 286 4.32 0.95 -17.93
N GLN A 287 4.30 1.48 -16.71
CA GLN A 287 3.56 2.70 -16.36
C GLN A 287 4.32 4.00 -16.64
N GLY A 288 5.58 3.90 -17.11
CA GLY A 288 6.42 5.03 -17.49
C GLY A 288 7.19 5.66 -16.34
N PHE A 289 7.36 4.95 -15.21
CA PHE A 289 8.19 5.45 -14.11
C PHE A 289 9.68 5.29 -14.41
N PRO A 290 10.51 6.27 -14.05
CA PRO A 290 11.96 6.13 -14.11
C PRO A 290 12.42 5.19 -12.99
N ILE A 291 13.06 4.08 -13.35
CA ILE A 291 13.59 3.10 -12.39
C ILE A 291 15.12 3.24 -12.37
N PRO A 292 15.72 3.86 -11.34
CA PRO A 292 17.14 4.26 -11.37
C PRO A 292 18.13 3.11 -11.49
N ASP A 293 17.77 1.94 -10.98
CA ASP A 293 18.60 0.73 -10.97
C ASP A 293 18.40 -0.15 -12.21
N VAL A 294 17.57 0.26 -13.17
CA VAL A 294 17.42 -0.41 -14.46
C VAL A 294 18.30 0.28 -15.51
N ILE A 295 19.24 -0.47 -16.06
CA ILE A 295 20.17 0.00 -17.09
C ILE A 295 19.50 -0.12 -18.47
N ASP A 296 19.29 1.01 -19.15
CA ASP A 296 18.82 1.03 -20.54
C ASP A 296 19.98 0.83 -21.52
N LEU A 297 20.06 -0.36 -22.10
CA LEU A 297 21.07 -0.72 -23.09
C LEU A 297 20.76 -0.18 -24.50
N SER A 298 19.53 0.26 -24.75
CA SER A 298 19.10 0.78 -26.06
C SER A 298 19.49 2.24 -26.30
N ALA A 299 19.82 2.97 -25.22
CA ALA A 299 20.30 4.35 -25.28
C ALA A 299 21.75 4.51 -25.79
N LYS A 300 22.47 3.40 -26.05
CA LYS A 300 23.84 3.41 -26.62
C LYS A 300 23.81 3.49 -28.15
N SER A 301 23.54 4.67 -28.69
CA SER A 301 23.80 4.98 -30.11
C SER A 301 24.56 6.30 -30.32
N GLU A 302 25.49 6.65 -29.41
CA GLU A 302 26.43 7.79 -29.59
C GLU A 302 27.92 7.42 -29.43
N ILE A 303 28.28 6.12 -29.46
CA ILE A 303 29.70 5.72 -29.42
C ILE A 303 30.02 4.72 -30.52
N ILE A 304 29.97 5.18 -31.76
CA ILE A 304 30.88 4.70 -32.80
C ILE A 304 31.48 5.97 -33.42
N LYS A 305 32.63 6.41 -32.88
CA LYS A 305 33.48 7.35 -33.60
C LYS A 305 33.90 6.62 -34.88
N GLU A 306 33.53 7.15 -36.04
CA GLU A 306 34.10 6.71 -37.30
C GLU A 306 35.63 6.71 -37.20
N PRO A 307 36.34 5.70 -37.75
CA PRO A 307 37.78 5.72 -37.78
C PRO A 307 38.22 6.92 -38.62
N GLN A 308 39.09 7.75 -38.04
CA GLN A 308 39.74 8.82 -38.79
C GLN A 308 40.46 8.19 -39.98
N LYS A 309 40.02 8.52 -41.20
CA LYS A 309 40.76 8.23 -42.42
C LYS A 309 42.03 9.07 -42.40
N GLY A 310 43.18 8.40 -42.21
CA GLY A 310 44.48 8.90 -42.66
C GLY A 310 44.62 8.72 -44.16
#